data_AF-A0A2V1KAK7-F1
#
_entry.id   AF-A0A2V1KAK7-F1
#
_cell.length_a   1.000
_cell.length_b   1.000
_cell.length_c   1.000
_cell.angle_alpha   90.00
_cell.angle_beta   90.00
_cell.angle_gamma   90.00
#
_symmetry.space_group_name_H-M   'P 1'
#
loop_
_entity.id
_entity.type
_entity.pdbx_description
1 polymer ?
#
loop_
_entity_poly.entity_id
_entity_poly.type
_entity_poly.pdbx_seq_one_letter_code
_entity_poly.pdbx_strand_id
1 'polypeptide(L)'
;MPNIWRIAAKLGPAVLIVARQLAPQIQKILKDNPDAFSDLLKRFKLVQDSKKKEKAPKGLENRVTILREQVVYLYASANTSEVAKQAIVWRNELDAIERALPVIGAMKHSSQVAQRRKFSRRLDELSQQILAASLTDEVEDAIVLDDTEDNENFEDPQEP
;
A
#
# COMPACT_ATOMS: atom_id res chain seq x y z
N MET A 1 13.92 -16.90 5.45
CA MET A 1 12.92 -15.81 5.47
C MET A 1 13.22 -14.84 4.33
N PRO A 2 12.25 -14.44 3.50
CA PRO A 2 12.46 -13.38 2.54
C PRO A 2 12.87 -12.11 3.29
N ASN A 3 13.97 -11.50 2.87
CA ASN A 3 14.58 -10.39 3.60
C ASN A 3 13.73 -9.14 3.35
N ILE A 4 12.80 -8.84 4.27
CA ILE A 4 11.78 -7.77 4.14
C ILE A 4 12.43 -6.43 3.84
N TRP A 5 13.64 -6.20 4.38
CA TRP A 5 14.50 -5.06 4.09
C TRP A 5 14.89 -4.92 2.61
N ARG A 6 15.19 -6.03 1.93
CA ARG A 6 15.46 -6.03 0.48
C ARG A 6 14.20 -5.79 -0.34
N ILE A 7 13.03 -6.14 0.20
CA ILE A 7 11.73 -5.87 -0.42
C ILE A 7 11.43 -4.37 -0.24
N ALA A 8 11.44 -3.85 0.99
CA ALA A 8 11.26 -2.42 1.30
C ALA A 8 12.23 -1.50 0.54
N ALA A 9 13.51 -1.85 0.45
CA ALA A 9 14.50 -1.07 -0.32
C ALA A 9 14.22 -1.03 -1.83
N LYS A 10 13.53 -2.04 -2.38
CA LYS A 10 13.08 -2.02 -3.78
C LYS A 10 11.77 -1.26 -3.98
N LEU A 11 11.01 -1.03 -2.90
CA LEU A 11 9.68 -0.42 -2.94
C LEU A 11 9.74 1.12 -2.93
N GLY A 12 10.83 1.72 -2.45
CA GLY A 12 11.09 3.15 -2.53
C GLY A 12 11.48 3.77 -1.19
N PRO A 13 12.03 5.00 -1.19
CA PRO A 13 12.56 5.64 0.02
C PRO A 13 11.51 5.83 1.12
N ALA A 14 10.27 6.21 0.80
CA ALA A 14 9.22 6.41 1.82
C ALA A 14 8.88 5.11 2.55
N VAL A 15 8.67 4.01 1.81
CA VAL A 15 8.38 2.68 2.37
C VAL A 15 9.55 2.18 3.22
N LEU A 16 10.79 2.41 2.77
CA LEU A 16 11.98 2.05 3.54
C LEU A 16 12.07 2.80 4.88
N ILE A 17 11.75 4.10 4.89
CA ILE A 17 11.77 4.92 6.11
C ILE A 17 10.75 4.38 7.11
N VAL A 18 9.50 4.16 6.68
CA VAL A 18 8.44 3.62 7.55
C VAL A 18 8.80 2.22 8.05
N ALA A 19 9.25 1.32 7.17
CA ALA A 19 9.68 -0.02 7.57
C ALA A 19 10.85 -0.01 8.56
N ARG A 20 11.75 1.00 8.49
CA ARG A 20 12.82 1.19 9.47
C ARG A 20 12.31 1.69 10.80
N GLN A 21 11.38 2.63 10.80
CA GLN A 21 10.76 3.15 12.02
C GLN A 21 9.97 2.06 12.74
N LEU A 22 9.25 1.23 11.98
CA LEU A 22 8.39 0.17 12.50
C LEU A 22 9.10 -1.19 12.68
N ALA A 23 10.40 -1.23 12.48
CA ALA A 23 11.19 -2.45 12.47
C ALA A 23 10.99 -3.38 13.69
N PRO A 24 11.06 -2.88 14.94
CA PRO A 24 10.89 -3.75 16.10
C PRO A 24 9.47 -4.30 16.19
N GLN A 25 8.43 -3.51 15.88
CA GLN A 25 7.05 -3.99 15.92
C GLN A 25 6.80 -5.03 14.82
N ILE A 26 7.27 -4.76 13.58
CA ILE A 26 7.20 -5.71 12.47
C ILE A 26 7.87 -7.05 12.85
N GLN A 27 9.04 -7.02 13.51
CA GLN A 27 9.73 -8.23 13.95
C GLN A 27 8.97 -9.02 15.02
N LYS A 28 8.33 -8.33 15.97
CA LYS A 28 7.48 -8.95 16.99
C LYS A 28 6.31 -9.66 16.33
N ILE A 29 5.52 -8.94 15.53
CA ILE A 29 4.34 -9.48 14.86
C ILE A 29 4.70 -10.66 13.94
N LEU A 30 5.79 -10.58 13.17
CA LEU A 30 6.20 -11.70 12.30
C LEU A 30 6.61 -12.97 13.05
N LYS A 31 7.10 -12.83 14.28
CA LYS A 31 7.45 -13.97 15.13
C LYS A 31 6.19 -14.61 15.70
N ASP A 32 5.23 -13.79 16.09
CA ASP A 32 4.06 -14.21 16.86
C ASP A 32 2.89 -14.60 15.93
N ASN A 33 2.73 -13.90 14.80
CA ASN A 33 1.75 -14.18 13.75
C ASN A 33 2.32 -13.85 12.34
N PRO A 34 2.99 -14.81 11.67
CA PRO A 34 3.59 -14.59 10.36
C PRO A 34 2.57 -14.36 9.22
N ASP A 35 1.31 -14.75 9.43
CA ASP A 35 0.27 -14.64 8.40
C ASP A 35 -0.32 -13.23 8.31
N ALA A 36 -0.24 -12.44 9.38
CA ALA A 36 -0.72 -11.05 9.44
C ALA A 36 -0.20 -10.20 8.25
N PHE A 37 1.10 -10.28 7.95
CA PHE A 37 1.69 -9.51 6.84
C PHE A 37 1.53 -10.13 5.46
N SER A 38 1.02 -11.35 5.35
CA SER A 38 1.07 -12.11 4.09
C SER A 38 0.23 -11.46 2.98
N ASP A 39 -0.94 -10.93 3.33
CA ASP A 39 -1.86 -10.30 2.38
C ASP A 39 -1.38 -8.92 1.94
N LEU A 40 -0.83 -8.14 2.86
CA LEU A 40 -0.15 -6.88 2.55
C LEU A 40 0.97 -7.11 1.53
N LEU A 41 1.83 -8.10 1.78
CA LEU A 41 2.95 -8.45 0.89
C LEU A 41 2.48 -8.94 -0.48
N LYS A 42 1.39 -9.72 -0.56
CA LYS A 42 0.80 -10.17 -1.83
C LYS A 42 0.35 -8.96 -2.66
N ARG A 43 -0.35 -8.00 -2.05
CA ARG A 43 -0.85 -6.79 -2.73
C ARG A 43 0.31 -5.92 -3.21
N PHE A 44 1.34 -5.76 -2.40
CA PHE A 44 2.56 -5.03 -2.79
C PHE A 44 3.26 -5.68 -3.99
N LYS A 45 3.31 -7.01 -4.01
CA LYS A 45 3.88 -7.76 -5.14
C LYS A 45 3.08 -7.53 -6.43
N LEU A 46 1.76 -7.44 -6.37
CA LEU A 46 0.92 -7.14 -7.54
C LEU A 46 1.26 -5.79 -8.18
N VAL A 47 1.44 -4.74 -7.36
CA VAL A 47 1.85 -3.41 -7.84
C VAL A 47 3.23 -3.48 -8.50
N GLN A 48 4.18 -4.18 -7.90
CA GLN A 48 5.53 -4.34 -8.45
C GLN A 48 5.55 -5.11 -9.78
N ASP A 49 4.78 -6.20 -9.86
CA ASP A 49 4.72 -7.00 -11.07
C ASP A 49 3.98 -6.27 -12.20
N SER A 50 3.03 -5.39 -11.88
CA SER A 50 2.40 -4.51 -12.87
C SER A 50 3.38 -3.50 -13.47
N LYS A 51 4.36 -2.98 -12.69
CA LYS A 51 5.44 -2.12 -13.18
C LYS A 51 6.33 -2.81 -14.20
N LYS A 52 6.61 -4.10 -14.04
CA LYS A 52 7.39 -4.87 -15.03
C LYS A 52 6.66 -4.99 -16.38
N LYS A 53 5.33 -4.96 -16.35
CA LYS A 53 4.45 -4.98 -17.53
C LYS A 53 4.16 -3.59 -18.09
N GLU A 54 4.72 -2.52 -17.50
CA GLU A 54 4.44 -1.12 -17.86
C GLU A 54 4.84 -0.73 -19.28
N LYS A 55 5.79 -1.47 -19.87
CA LYS A 55 6.19 -1.28 -21.28
C LYS A 55 5.09 -1.65 -22.28
N ALA A 56 4.04 -2.36 -21.86
CA ALA A 56 2.89 -2.68 -22.69
C ALA A 56 1.91 -1.48 -22.76
N PRO A 57 1.13 -1.34 -23.86
CA PRO A 57 0.20 -0.21 -24.05
C PRO A 57 -0.75 0.04 -22.86
N LYS A 58 -1.21 -1.04 -22.20
CA LYS A 58 -2.12 -1.06 -21.05
C LYS A 58 -1.44 -1.04 -19.68
N GLY A 59 -0.12 -0.87 -19.64
CA GLY A 59 0.67 -0.95 -18.43
C GLY A 59 0.26 0.06 -17.36
N LEU A 60 -0.01 1.31 -17.76
CA LEU A 60 -0.47 2.37 -16.86
C LEU A 60 -1.90 2.13 -16.36
N GLU A 61 -2.81 1.69 -17.23
CA GLU A 61 -4.21 1.40 -16.87
C GLU A 61 -4.26 0.34 -15.75
N ASN A 62 -3.54 -0.77 -15.95
CA ASN A 62 -3.47 -1.83 -14.94
C ASN A 62 -2.89 -1.33 -13.60
N ARG A 63 -1.87 -0.46 -13.65
CA ARG A 63 -1.30 0.14 -12.42
C ARG A 63 -2.32 0.99 -11.69
N VAL A 64 -3.09 1.80 -12.41
CA VAL A 64 -4.15 2.62 -11.80
C VAL A 64 -5.20 1.73 -11.14
N THR A 65 -5.67 0.69 -11.83
CA THR A 65 -6.66 -0.25 -11.28
C THR A 65 -6.18 -0.90 -9.98
N ILE A 66 -4.96 -1.45 -9.97
CA ILE A 66 -4.41 -2.10 -8.78
C ILE A 66 -4.25 -1.10 -7.62
N LEU A 67 -3.75 0.11 -7.89
CA LEU A 67 -3.61 1.13 -6.84
C LEU A 67 -4.96 1.60 -6.32
N ARG A 68 -6.00 1.67 -7.16
CA ARG A 68 -7.37 1.99 -6.72
C ARG A 68 -7.90 0.92 -5.76
N GLU A 69 -7.72 -0.36 -6.08
CA GLU A 69 -8.13 -1.46 -5.19
C GLU A 69 -7.43 -1.38 -3.84
N GLN A 70 -6.12 -1.07 -3.82
CA GLN A 70 -5.37 -0.87 -2.58
C GLN A 70 -5.88 0.31 -1.76
N VAL A 71 -6.19 1.43 -2.42
CA VAL A 71 -6.75 2.62 -1.75
C VAL A 71 -8.14 2.33 -1.19
N VAL A 72 -8.98 1.57 -1.90
CA VAL A 72 -10.30 1.17 -1.40
C VAL A 72 -10.17 0.32 -0.15
N TYR A 73 -9.25 -0.65 -0.15
CA TYR A 73 -9.02 -1.45 1.04
C TYR A 73 -8.52 -0.60 2.20
N LEU A 74 -7.48 0.22 1.97
CA LEU A 74 -6.92 1.07 3.02
C LEU A 74 -7.95 2.07 3.57
N TYR A 75 -8.87 2.55 2.73
CA TYR A 75 -9.98 3.38 3.19
C TYR A 75 -10.95 2.60 4.08
N ALA A 76 -11.23 1.34 3.73
CA ALA A 76 -12.14 0.48 4.48
C ALA A 76 -11.53 -0.02 5.80
N SER A 77 -10.21 -0.21 5.86
CA SER A 77 -9.47 -0.63 7.06
C SER A 77 -9.00 0.54 7.93
N ALA A 78 -9.13 1.79 7.46
CA ALA A 78 -8.51 2.93 8.11
C ALA A 78 -8.88 3.08 9.59
N ASN A 79 -7.88 2.95 10.46
CA ASN A 79 -8.03 3.17 11.91
C ASN A 79 -8.20 4.64 12.30
N THR A 80 -7.78 5.56 11.44
CA THR A 80 -7.81 7.01 11.72
C THR A 80 -8.51 7.80 10.62
N SER A 81 -9.10 8.94 11.01
CA SER A 81 -9.78 9.85 10.06
C SER A 81 -8.81 10.42 9.03
N GLU A 82 -7.54 10.56 9.41
CA GLU A 82 -6.43 11.07 8.64
C GLU A 82 -6.11 10.12 7.48
N VAL A 83 -5.98 8.82 7.76
CA VAL A 83 -5.76 7.77 6.74
C VAL A 83 -6.95 7.72 5.78
N ALA A 84 -8.18 7.77 6.28
CA ALA A 84 -9.38 7.78 5.45
C ALA A 84 -9.43 9.01 4.51
N LYS A 85 -9.14 10.20 5.02
CA LYS A 85 -9.06 11.43 4.20
C LYS A 85 -7.98 11.33 3.14
N GLN A 86 -6.80 10.82 3.51
CA GLN A 86 -5.68 10.68 2.58
C GLN A 86 -5.98 9.66 1.47
N ALA A 87 -6.66 8.56 1.80
CA ALA A 87 -7.13 7.58 0.83
C ALA A 87 -8.10 8.20 -0.20
N ILE A 88 -9.01 9.08 0.22
CA ILE A 88 -9.88 9.81 -0.70
C ILE A 88 -9.07 10.69 -1.67
N VAL A 89 -8.04 11.38 -1.17
CA VAL A 89 -7.15 12.21 -1.99
C VAL A 89 -6.45 11.35 -3.06
N TRP A 90 -5.87 10.21 -2.67
CA TRP A 90 -5.23 9.30 -3.63
C TRP A 90 -6.23 8.73 -4.64
N ARG A 91 -7.45 8.39 -4.22
CA ARG A 91 -8.51 7.90 -5.13
C ARG A 91 -8.82 8.94 -6.21
N ASN A 92 -9.02 10.20 -5.80
CA ASN A 92 -9.34 11.28 -6.74
C ASN A 92 -8.21 11.50 -7.74
N GLU A 93 -6.96 11.34 -7.32
CA GLU A 93 -5.81 11.48 -8.20
C GLU A 93 -5.68 10.30 -9.18
N LEU A 94 -5.91 9.07 -8.72
CA LEU A 94 -5.95 7.89 -9.57
C LEU A 94 -7.07 8.00 -10.62
N ASP A 95 -8.25 8.47 -10.23
CA ASP A 95 -9.36 8.77 -11.14
C ASP A 95 -8.98 9.82 -12.20
N ALA A 96 -8.26 10.87 -11.81
CA ALA A 96 -7.82 11.90 -12.73
C ALA A 96 -6.81 11.35 -13.76
N ILE A 97 -5.89 10.49 -13.31
CA ILE A 97 -4.94 9.81 -14.21
C ILE A 97 -5.71 8.89 -15.16
N GLU A 98 -6.63 8.07 -14.66
CA GLU A 98 -7.44 7.14 -15.46
C GLU A 98 -8.18 7.86 -16.61
N ARG A 99 -8.90 8.95 -16.28
CA ARG A 99 -9.63 9.75 -17.26
C ARG A 99 -8.71 10.39 -18.32
N ALA A 100 -7.46 10.67 -17.96
CA ALA A 100 -6.50 11.27 -18.88
C ALA A 100 -5.83 10.23 -19.81
N LEU A 101 -5.78 8.95 -19.46
CA LEU A 101 -5.08 7.91 -20.24
C LEU A 101 -5.59 7.78 -21.69
N PRO A 102 -6.90 7.77 -21.99
CA PRO A 102 -7.40 7.67 -23.37
C PRO A 102 -6.98 8.87 -24.23
N VAL A 103 -6.91 10.06 -23.63
CA VAL A 103 -6.59 11.31 -24.34
C VAL A 103 -5.15 11.34 -24.82
N ILE A 104 -4.25 10.61 -24.15
CA ILE A 104 -2.83 10.51 -24.56
C ILE A 104 -2.70 9.97 -25.99
N GLY A 105 -3.57 9.06 -26.40
CA GLY A 105 -3.52 8.46 -27.74
C GLY A 105 -3.75 9.45 -28.88
N ALA A 106 -4.41 10.58 -28.60
CA ALA A 106 -4.66 11.64 -29.57
C ALA A 106 -3.51 12.69 -29.65
N MET A 107 -2.51 12.59 -28.78
CA MET A 107 -1.39 13.54 -28.74
C MET A 107 -0.34 13.22 -29.81
N LYS A 108 0.49 14.23 -30.15
CA LYS A 108 1.74 13.99 -30.91
C LYS A 108 2.62 12.99 -30.16
N HIS A 109 3.33 12.13 -30.88
CA HIS A 109 4.14 11.06 -30.29
C HIS A 109 5.11 11.53 -29.19
N SER A 110 5.79 12.67 -29.37
CA SER A 110 6.69 13.24 -28.36
C SER A 110 5.95 13.63 -27.07
N SER A 111 4.78 14.25 -27.19
CA SER A 111 3.90 14.60 -26.07
C SER A 111 3.33 13.35 -25.38
N GLN A 112 2.96 12.33 -26.14
CA GLN A 112 2.51 11.04 -25.59
C GLN A 112 3.58 10.38 -24.73
N VAL A 113 4.83 10.33 -25.21
CA VAL A 113 5.95 9.76 -24.44
C VAL A 113 6.21 10.55 -23.17
N ALA A 114 6.23 11.89 -23.26
CA ALA A 114 6.42 12.75 -22.09
C ALA A 114 5.31 12.57 -21.05
N GLN A 115 4.05 12.54 -21.48
CA GLN A 115 2.89 12.41 -20.60
C GLN A 115 2.83 11.03 -19.94
N ARG A 116 3.12 9.95 -20.69
CA ARG A 116 3.21 8.59 -20.12
C ARG A 116 4.30 8.49 -19.06
N ARG A 117 5.46 9.10 -19.29
CA ARG A 117 6.54 9.16 -18.28
C ARG A 117 6.12 9.94 -17.04
N LYS A 118 5.39 11.05 -17.21
CA LYS A 118 4.86 11.84 -16.08
C LYS A 118 3.89 11.00 -15.23
N PHE A 119 2.94 10.32 -15.86
CA PHE A 119 2.00 9.45 -15.14
C PHE A 119 2.69 8.25 -14.48
N SER A 120 3.65 7.62 -15.17
CA SER A 120 4.46 6.54 -14.59
C SER A 120 5.16 6.95 -13.29
N ARG A 121 5.81 8.12 -13.28
CA ARG A 121 6.45 8.68 -12.06
C ARG A 121 5.43 8.98 -10.97
N ARG A 122 4.29 9.58 -11.33
CA ARG A 122 3.28 9.89 -10.32
C ARG A 122 2.67 8.63 -9.71
N LEU A 123 2.46 7.58 -10.50
CA LEU A 123 2.02 6.28 -9.99
C LEU A 123 3.08 5.60 -9.13
N ASP A 124 4.38 5.84 -9.38
CA ASP A 124 5.45 5.38 -8.49
C ASP A 124 5.41 6.09 -7.13
N GLU A 125 5.15 7.40 -7.11
CA GLU A 125 5.01 8.19 -5.88
C GLU A 125 3.77 7.77 -5.09
N LEU A 126 2.61 7.68 -5.76
CA LEU A 126 1.37 7.22 -5.15
C LEU A 126 1.51 5.82 -4.58
N SER A 127 2.12 4.91 -5.34
CA SER A 127 2.41 3.56 -4.87
C SER A 127 3.22 3.59 -3.57
N GLN A 128 4.29 4.38 -3.49
CA GLN A 128 5.11 4.47 -2.29
C GLN A 128 4.34 5.01 -1.08
N GLN A 129 3.50 6.02 -1.28
CA GLN A 129 2.69 6.62 -0.22
C GLN A 129 1.64 5.65 0.30
N ILE A 130 0.90 4.99 -0.60
CA ILE A 130 -0.12 3.99 -0.26
C ILE A 130 0.54 2.83 0.48
N LEU A 131 1.65 2.30 -0.04
CA LEU A 131 2.39 1.22 0.61
C LEU A 131 2.85 1.59 2.03
N ALA A 132 3.39 2.80 2.21
CA ALA A 132 3.86 3.27 3.49
C ALA A 132 2.70 3.34 4.50
N ALA A 133 1.57 3.92 4.10
CA ALA A 133 0.39 4.02 4.95
C ALA A 133 -0.21 2.65 5.30
N SER A 134 -0.34 1.75 4.32
CA SER A 134 -0.83 0.38 4.58
C SER A 134 0.10 -0.41 5.50
N LEU A 135 1.41 -0.16 5.46
CA LEU A 135 2.34 -0.81 6.38
C LEU A 135 2.16 -0.30 7.81
N THR A 136 1.92 1.00 7.99
CA THR A 136 1.62 1.59 9.30
C THR A 136 0.31 1.03 9.86
N ASP A 137 -0.75 1.04 9.07
CA ASP A 137 -2.09 0.55 9.46
C ASP A 137 -2.04 -0.93 9.91
N GLU A 138 -1.37 -1.80 9.14
CA GLU A 138 -1.22 -3.22 9.47
C GLU A 138 -0.44 -3.46 10.77
N VAL A 139 0.59 -2.63 11.05
CA VAL A 139 1.34 -2.73 12.31
C VAL A 139 0.48 -2.27 13.49
N GLU A 140 -0.31 -1.21 13.32
CA GLU A 140 -1.22 -0.71 14.34
C GLU A 140 -2.31 -1.76 14.66
N ASP A 141 -2.94 -2.36 13.64
CA ASP A 141 -3.93 -3.43 13.79
C ASP A 141 -3.39 -4.61 14.59
N ALA A 142 -2.19 -5.08 14.23
CA ALA A 142 -1.59 -6.23 14.89
C ALA A 142 -1.21 -5.97 16.34
N ILE A 143 -0.86 -4.73 16.71
CA ILE A 143 -0.59 -4.35 18.11
C ILE A 143 -1.89 -4.34 18.92
N VAL A 144 -2.97 -3.77 18.35
CA VAL A 144 -4.27 -3.72 19.05
C VAL A 144 -4.80 -5.13 19.33
N LEU A 145 -4.66 -6.06 18.37
CA LEU A 145 -5.08 -7.45 18.56
C LEU A 145 -4.30 -8.15 19.68
N ASP A 146 -2.98 -7.98 19.74
CA ASP A 146 -2.12 -8.50 20.81
C ASP A 146 -2.55 -7.97 22.20
N ASP A 147 -2.83 -6.67 22.30
CA ASP A 147 -3.31 -6.04 23.55
C ASP A 147 -4.71 -6.52 23.97
N THR A 148 -5.56 -6.94 23.03
CA THR A 148 -6.89 -7.48 23.35
C THR A 148 -6.86 -8.95 23.78
N GLU A 149 -6.02 -9.79 23.17
CA GLU A 149 -5.87 -11.20 23.56
C GLU A 149 -5.30 -11.35 24.99
N ASP A 150 -4.42 -10.43 25.40
CA ASP A 150 -3.88 -10.40 26.76
C ASP A 150 -4.90 -9.94 27.82
N ASN A 151 -5.91 -9.16 27.44
CA ASN A 151 -6.94 -8.64 28.36
C ASN A 151 -8.15 -9.56 28.55
N GLU A 152 -8.44 -10.48 27.63
CA GLU A 152 -9.55 -11.43 27.77
C GLU A 152 -9.28 -12.57 28.78
N ASN A 153 -8.06 -12.65 29.36
CA ASN A 153 -7.71 -13.63 30.40
C ASN A 153 -8.00 -13.17 31.86
N PHE A 154 -8.67 -12.03 32.06
CA PHE A 154 -8.99 -11.48 33.38
C PHE A 154 -10.48 -11.19 33.57
N GLU A 155 -11.37 -12.16 33.35
CA GLU A 155 -12.69 -12.12 33.97
C GLU A 155 -13.29 -13.53 34.12
N ASP A 156 -13.03 -14.14 35.28
CA ASP A 156 -14.04 -14.98 35.94
C ASP A 156 -13.92 -14.77 37.47
N PRO A 157 -14.53 -13.70 38.02
CA PRO A 157 -14.74 -13.66 39.46
C PRO A 157 -15.79 -14.72 39.77
N GLN A 158 -15.33 -15.85 40.29
CA GLN A 158 -16.17 -16.88 40.90
C GLN A 158 -17.18 -16.20 41.84
N GLU A 159 -18.45 -16.19 41.43
CA GLU A 159 -19.56 -15.74 42.28
C GLU A 159 -19.66 -16.63 43.54
N PRO A 160 -20.10 -16.07 44.68
CA PRO A 160 -19.88 -16.62 46.02
C PRO A 160 -20.59 -17.95 46.34
#